data_AF-A0AAD5CQK4-F1
#
_entry.id   AF-A0AAD5CQK4-F1
#
_cell.length_a   1.000
_cell.length_b   1.000
_cell.length_c   1.000
_cell.angle_alpha   90.00
_cell.angle_beta   90.00
_cell.angle_gamma   90.00
#
_symmetry.space_group_name_H-M   'P 1'
#
loop_
_entity.id
_entity.type
_entity.pdbx_description
1 polymer ?
#
loop_
_entity_poly.entity_id
_entity_poly.type
_entity_poly.pdbx_seq_one_letter_code
_entity_poly.pdbx_strand_id
1 'polypeptide(L)'
;MELNITKSLVTLLLMISCFSLALAIPYNQDLRLDFLVPHNKARAQVGVQPLTWNTTVAAYARGYAYQKLGDCAMEHSHGPFGENLAEGYGDQFTATDAVNMWVGEKQYYDYESNSCAGDACGHYTQVVWRDSVYLGCARLKCRNGWWFVICSYDPPGNYVGERPY
;
A
#
# COMPACT_ATOMS: atom_id res chain seq x y z
N MET A 1 -3.85 27.47 -69.51
CA MET A 1 -2.89 27.95 -68.49
C MET A 1 -3.71 28.56 -67.37
N GLU A 2 -3.25 28.46 -66.12
CA GLU A 2 -3.98 28.79 -64.86
C GLU A 2 -4.72 27.61 -64.19
N LEU A 3 -3.92 26.66 -63.71
CA LEU A 3 -3.65 26.49 -62.28
C LEU A 3 -4.79 26.89 -61.32
N ASN A 4 -5.52 25.91 -60.78
CA ASN A 4 -6.16 26.09 -59.48
C ASN A 4 -5.78 24.94 -58.54
N ILE A 5 -4.54 25.11 -58.06
CA ILE A 5 -3.82 24.43 -56.98
C ILE A 5 -4.58 24.41 -55.64
N THR A 6 -5.75 25.04 -55.55
CA THR A 6 -6.52 25.21 -54.31
C THR A 6 -7.25 23.95 -53.83
N LYS A 7 -7.49 22.94 -54.68
CA LYS A 7 -8.18 21.70 -54.26
C LYS A 7 -7.26 20.64 -53.62
N SER A 8 -5.94 20.75 -53.81
CA SER A 8 -4.98 19.74 -53.29
C SER A 8 -4.38 20.13 -51.93
N LEU A 9 -4.35 21.43 -51.58
CA LEU A 9 -3.87 21.87 -50.27
C LEU A 9 -4.87 21.63 -49.13
N VAL A 10 -6.18 21.60 -49.42
CA VAL A 10 -7.20 21.31 -48.40
C VAL A 10 -7.16 19.84 -47.96
N THR A 11 -6.74 18.94 -48.86
CA THR A 11 -6.63 17.50 -48.56
C THR A 11 -5.36 17.14 -47.78
N LEU A 12 -4.33 17.99 -47.78
CA LEU A 12 -3.07 17.72 -47.06
C LEU A 12 -3.06 18.22 -45.60
N LEU A 13 -3.99 19.11 -45.23
CA LEU A 13 -4.15 19.61 -43.85
C LEU A 13 -4.98 18.69 -42.94
N LEU A 14 -5.54 17.59 -43.48
CA LEU A 14 -6.21 16.55 -42.67
C LEU A 14 -5.26 15.45 -42.17
N MET A 15 -3.98 15.51 -42.52
CA MET A 15 -2.96 14.53 -42.11
C MET A 15 -2.23 14.91 -40.80
N ILE A 16 -2.59 16.02 -40.16
CA ILE A 16 -1.99 16.45 -38.88
C ILE A 16 -3.08 16.89 -37.89
N SER A 17 -3.92 15.95 -37.48
CA SER A 17 -4.40 15.94 -36.10
C SER A 17 -4.72 14.51 -35.70
N CYS A 18 -3.66 13.69 -35.63
CA CYS A 18 -3.63 12.65 -34.61
C CYS A 18 -3.47 13.35 -33.24
N PHE A 19 -4.43 14.20 -32.89
CA PHE A 19 -4.71 14.50 -31.51
C PHE A 19 -5.37 13.21 -31.03
N SER A 20 -4.53 12.27 -30.59
CA SER A 20 -4.98 11.22 -29.71
C SER A 20 -5.68 11.98 -28.58
N LEU A 21 -7.02 11.99 -28.60
CA LEU A 21 -7.75 12.05 -27.36
C LEU A 21 -7.31 10.79 -26.63
N ALA A 22 -6.19 10.88 -25.92
CA ALA A 22 -6.00 10.08 -24.73
C ALA A 22 -7.18 10.49 -23.87
N LEU A 23 -8.27 9.72 -23.99
CA LEU A 23 -9.26 9.65 -22.95
C LEU A 23 -8.42 9.38 -21.69
N ALA A 24 -8.28 10.38 -20.84
CA ALA A 24 -7.77 10.18 -19.50
C ALA A 24 -8.83 9.30 -18.82
N ILE A 25 -8.76 7.99 -19.08
CA ILE A 25 -9.49 7.01 -18.31
C ILE A 25 -9.03 7.28 -16.88
N PRO A 26 -9.92 7.64 -15.95
CA PRO A 26 -9.53 7.76 -14.57
C PRO A 26 -8.94 6.40 -14.18
N TYR A 27 -7.63 6.35 -13.97
CA TYR A 27 -6.98 5.14 -13.49
C TYR A 27 -7.55 4.93 -12.09
N ASN A 28 -8.50 4.01 -11.99
CA ASN A 28 -9.04 3.59 -10.71
C ASN A 28 -7.92 2.81 -10.02
N GLN A 29 -7.06 3.50 -9.28
CA GLN A 29 -5.98 2.89 -8.51
C GLN A 29 -6.64 1.97 -7.50
N ASP A 30 -6.49 0.67 -7.72
CA ASP A 30 -6.96 -0.32 -6.77
C ASP A 30 -6.07 -0.24 -5.54
N LEU A 31 -6.55 0.46 -4.51
CA LEU A 31 -5.85 0.69 -3.25
C LEU A 31 -5.28 -0.61 -2.63
N ARG A 32 -5.86 -1.77 -2.95
CA ARG A 32 -5.35 -3.08 -2.53
C ARG A 32 -3.93 -3.35 -3.04
N LEU A 33 -3.63 -2.96 -4.28
CA LEU A 33 -2.32 -3.16 -4.88
C LEU A 33 -1.26 -2.24 -4.26
N ASP A 34 -1.64 -1.03 -3.86
CA ASP A 34 -0.76 -0.10 -3.15
C ASP A 34 -0.28 -0.66 -1.80
N PHE A 35 -1.04 -1.58 -1.21
CA PHE A 35 -0.59 -2.35 -0.05
C PHE A 35 0.16 -3.63 -0.46
N LEU A 36 -0.45 -4.48 -1.28
CA LEU A 36 0.08 -5.82 -1.58
C LEU A 36 1.44 -5.79 -2.29
N VAL A 37 1.62 -4.89 -3.25
CA VAL A 37 2.84 -4.84 -4.07
C VAL A 37 4.08 -4.56 -3.22
N PRO A 38 4.13 -3.50 -2.38
CA PRO A 38 5.30 -3.26 -1.53
C PRO A 38 5.51 -4.36 -0.48
N HIS A 39 4.45 -4.94 0.10
CA HIS A 39 4.57 -6.10 0.99
C HIS A 39 5.25 -7.28 0.28
N ASN A 40 4.73 -7.67 -0.87
CA ASN A 40 5.22 -8.85 -1.60
C ASN A 40 6.62 -8.62 -2.18
N LYS A 41 6.97 -7.37 -2.52
CA LYS A 41 8.35 -6.99 -2.85
C LYS A 41 9.29 -7.21 -1.66
N ALA A 42 8.91 -6.79 -0.45
CA ALA A 42 9.73 -6.99 0.75
C ALA A 42 9.89 -8.48 1.11
N ARG A 43 8.80 -9.26 1.03
CA ARG A 43 8.79 -10.71 1.28
C ARG A 43 9.67 -11.48 0.30
N ALA A 44 9.62 -11.12 -0.99
CA ALA A 44 10.47 -11.73 -2.01
C ALA A 44 11.97 -11.52 -1.75
N GLN A 45 12.38 -10.38 -1.17
CA GLN A 45 13.78 -10.10 -0.83
C GLN A 45 14.35 -11.04 0.25
N VAL A 46 13.49 -11.70 1.02
CA VAL A 46 13.87 -12.63 2.10
C VAL A 46 13.36 -14.05 1.84
N GLY A 47 12.92 -14.36 0.61
CA GLY A 47 12.49 -15.71 0.22
C GLY A 47 11.17 -16.16 0.84
N VAL A 48 10.33 -15.23 1.29
CA VAL A 48 9.02 -15.52 1.89
C VAL A 48 7.92 -15.46 0.81
N GLN A 49 6.96 -16.39 0.88
CA GLN A 49 5.83 -16.47 -0.06
C GLN A 49 4.96 -15.20 -0.04
N PRO A 50 4.40 -14.76 -1.18
CA PRO A 50 3.60 -13.54 -1.23
C PRO A 50 2.30 -13.67 -0.41
N LEU A 51 1.88 -12.55 0.20
CA LEU A 51 0.56 -12.40 0.79
C LEU A 51 -0.50 -12.33 -0.29
N THR A 52 -1.69 -12.81 0.05
CA THR A 52 -2.90 -12.73 -0.78
C THR A 52 -3.93 -11.81 -0.12
N TRP A 53 -4.56 -10.92 -0.89
CA TRP A 53 -5.63 -10.08 -0.35
C TRP A 53 -6.82 -10.91 0.10
N ASN A 54 -7.31 -10.67 1.33
CA ASN A 54 -8.50 -11.30 1.86
C ASN A 54 -9.55 -10.23 2.19
N THR A 55 -10.74 -10.38 1.61
CA THR A 55 -11.83 -9.40 1.75
C THR A 55 -12.41 -9.35 3.16
N THR A 56 -12.42 -10.45 3.90
CA THR A 56 -12.87 -10.51 5.30
C THR A 56 -11.88 -9.79 6.21
N VAL A 57 -10.58 -10.06 6.05
CA VAL A 57 -9.51 -9.37 6.81
C VAL A 57 -9.51 -7.87 6.49
N ALA A 58 -9.72 -7.49 5.23
CA ALA A 58 -9.82 -6.08 4.83
C ALA A 58 -11.07 -5.39 5.40
N ALA A 59 -12.19 -6.10 5.47
CA ALA A 59 -13.41 -5.58 6.08
C ALA A 59 -13.21 -5.33 7.58
N TYR A 60 -12.48 -6.20 8.28
CA TYR A 60 -12.07 -6.00 9.66
C TYR A 60 -11.20 -4.74 9.82
N ALA A 61 -10.10 -4.65 9.07
CA ALA A 61 -9.18 -3.51 9.10
C ALA A 61 -9.92 -2.19 8.84
N ARG A 62 -10.81 -2.17 7.84
CA ARG A 62 -11.65 -1.00 7.54
C ARG A 62 -12.61 -0.65 8.68
N GLY A 63 -13.26 -1.65 9.27
CA GLY A 63 -14.16 -1.47 10.41
C GLY A 63 -13.45 -0.86 11.61
N TYR A 64 -12.22 -1.28 11.88
CA TYR A 64 -11.41 -0.69 12.95
C TYR A 64 -10.95 0.73 12.62
N ALA A 65 -10.47 0.98 11.40
CA ALA A 65 -10.06 2.32 10.96
C ALA A 65 -11.19 3.35 11.11
N TYR A 66 -12.45 2.97 10.89
CA TYR A 66 -13.60 3.85 11.09
C TYR A 66 -13.75 4.34 12.54
N GLN A 67 -13.34 3.52 13.52
CA GLN A 67 -13.41 3.88 14.94
C GLN A 67 -12.35 4.92 15.32
N LYS A 68 -11.24 5.00 14.57
CA LYS A 68 -10.13 5.94 14.80
C LYS A 68 -10.28 7.28 14.10
N LEU A 69 -11.34 7.52 13.32
CA LEU A 69 -11.49 8.77 12.57
C LEU A 69 -11.63 10.04 13.43
N GLY A 70 -11.93 9.91 14.72
CA GLY A 70 -12.03 11.03 15.64
C GLY A 70 -10.69 11.72 15.85
N ASP A 71 -9.67 10.94 16.21
CA ASP A 71 -8.38 11.41 16.73
C ASP A 71 -7.16 10.81 16.01
N CYS A 72 -7.34 9.80 15.16
CA CYS A 72 -6.26 9.03 14.53
C CYS A 72 -5.39 8.26 15.54
N ALA A 73 -5.90 7.92 16.74
CA ALA A 73 -5.11 7.29 17.78
C ALA A 73 -4.43 5.98 17.31
N MET A 74 -3.11 5.92 17.45
CA MET A 74 -2.23 4.79 17.10
C MET A 74 -2.30 3.68 18.16
N GLU A 75 -3.48 3.11 18.32
CA GLU A 75 -3.77 2.06 19.30
C GLU A 75 -4.17 0.77 18.57
N HIS A 76 -3.55 -0.34 18.96
CA HIS A 76 -3.85 -1.63 18.39
C HIS A 76 -5.26 -2.11 18.71
N SER A 77 -5.89 -2.83 17.77
CA SER A 77 -7.27 -3.31 17.95
C SER A 77 -7.43 -4.41 18.98
N HIS A 78 -6.33 -5.10 19.33
CA HIS A 78 -6.33 -6.31 20.15
C HIS A 78 -7.27 -7.41 19.63
N GLY A 79 -7.53 -7.40 18.32
CA GLY A 79 -8.34 -8.40 17.65
C GLY A 79 -7.61 -9.69 17.33
N PRO A 80 -8.21 -10.56 16.50
CA PRO A 80 -7.67 -11.89 16.21
C PRO A 80 -6.53 -11.91 15.18
N PHE A 81 -6.24 -10.78 14.54
CA PHE A 81 -5.26 -10.67 13.45
C PHE A 81 -3.97 -10.01 13.93
N GLY A 82 -2.87 -10.29 13.22
CA GLY A 82 -1.67 -9.48 13.32
C GLY A 82 -1.96 -8.10 12.80
N GLU A 83 -1.22 -7.08 13.22
CA GLU A 83 -1.60 -5.70 12.92
C GLU A 83 -0.40 -4.76 12.83
N ASN A 84 -0.37 -3.98 11.76
CA ASN A 84 0.51 -2.81 11.63
C ASN A 84 -0.34 -1.56 11.49
N LEU A 85 0.04 -0.50 12.20
CA LEU A 85 -0.59 0.81 12.15
C LEU A 85 0.39 1.84 11.60
N ALA A 86 -0.12 2.85 10.91
CA ALA A 86 0.64 4.03 10.52
C ALA A 86 -0.27 5.25 10.51
N GLU A 87 0.31 6.39 10.83
CA GLU A 87 -0.30 7.69 10.60
C GLU A 87 0.62 8.58 9.77
N GLY A 88 0.02 9.52 9.05
CA GLY A 88 0.77 10.50 8.28
C GLY A 88 -0.04 11.76 8.02
N TYR A 89 0.65 12.90 7.95
CA TYR A 89 0.03 14.20 7.72
C TYR A 89 0.08 14.62 6.24
N GLY A 90 -0.89 15.43 5.84
CA GLY A 90 -0.97 16.04 4.50
C GLY A 90 -1.72 15.19 3.48
N ASP A 91 -2.11 15.79 2.36
CA ASP A 91 -2.97 15.14 1.35
C ASP A 91 -2.31 13.98 0.60
N GLN A 92 -1.02 13.75 0.82
CA GLN A 92 -0.19 12.86 0.02
C GLN A 92 0.18 11.54 0.72
N PHE A 93 -0.13 11.33 2.01
CA PHE A 93 0.27 10.07 2.67
C PHE A 93 -0.49 8.88 2.09
N THR A 94 0.21 8.07 1.28
CA THR A 94 -0.39 6.96 0.53
C THR A 94 -0.33 5.64 1.31
N ALA A 95 -1.05 4.63 0.82
CA ALA A 95 -0.92 3.26 1.30
C ALA A 95 0.51 2.73 1.10
N THR A 96 1.12 3.03 -0.05
CA THR A 96 2.50 2.66 -0.36
C THR A 96 3.49 3.28 0.63
N ASP A 97 3.29 4.54 1.04
CA ASP A 97 4.16 5.22 2.01
C ASP A 97 4.12 4.52 3.37
N ALA A 98 2.94 4.15 3.85
CA ALA A 98 2.79 3.39 5.10
C ALA A 98 3.54 2.05 5.06
N VAL A 99 3.41 1.29 3.97
CA VAL A 99 4.12 0.01 3.84
C VAL A 99 5.63 0.23 3.74
N ASN A 100 6.08 1.24 3.00
CA ASN A 100 7.50 1.55 2.88
C ASN A 100 8.10 2.00 4.20
N MET A 101 7.34 2.71 5.05
CA MET A 101 7.76 3.07 6.40
C MET A 101 8.00 1.82 7.26
N TRP A 102 7.05 0.88 7.26
CA TRP A 102 7.20 -0.40 7.96
C TRP A 102 8.35 -1.25 7.40
N VAL A 103 8.50 -1.32 6.07
CA VAL A 103 9.61 -2.05 5.44
C VAL A 103 10.96 -1.40 5.74
N GLY A 104 10.99 -0.07 5.88
CA GLY A 104 12.18 0.71 6.24
C GLY A 104 12.79 0.32 7.59
N GLU A 105 11.99 -0.27 8.48
CA GLU A 105 12.47 -0.81 9.75
C GLU A 105 13.40 -2.02 9.60
N LYS A 106 13.52 -2.61 8.41
CA LYS A 106 14.50 -3.66 8.11
C LYS A 106 15.91 -3.34 8.61
N GLN A 107 16.30 -2.07 8.54
CA GLN A 107 17.63 -1.62 8.99
C GLN A 107 17.85 -1.80 10.51
N TYR A 108 16.78 -1.97 11.28
CA TYR A 108 16.80 -2.17 12.73
C TYR A 108 16.63 -3.63 13.13
N TYR A 109 16.38 -4.55 12.20
CA TYR A 109 16.26 -5.98 12.51
C TYR A 109 17.56 -6.72 12.21
N ASP A 110 18.12 -7.37 13.22
CA ASP A 110 19.22 -8.33 13.04
C ASP A 110 18.65 -9.74 12.99
N TYR A 111 18.79 -10.36 11.81
CA TYR A 111 18.35 -11.73 11.61
C TYR A 111 19.16 -12.70 12.47
N GLU A 112 20.48 -12.60 12.58
CA GLU A 112 21.29 -13.64 13.25
C GLU A 112 20.93 -13.76 14.74
N SER A 113 20.73 -12.62 15.41
CA SER A 113 20.31 -12.59 16.81
C SER A 113 18.78 -12.67 17.02
N ASN A 114 17.98 -12.59 15.96
CA ASN A 114 16.51 -12.45 16.01
C ASN A 114 16.09 -11.31 16.95
N SER A 115 16.71 -10.14 16.79
CA SER A 115 16.47 -9.00 17.67
C SER A 115 16.30 -7.69 16.91
N CYS A 116 15.57 -6.77 17.51
CA CYS A 116 15.45 -5.40 17.04
C CYS A 116 16.48 -4.52 17.77
N ALA A 117 17.09 -3.57 17.05
CA ALA A 117 17.77 -2.44 17.66
C ALA A 117 16.72 -1.52 18.30
N GLY A 118 16.51 -1.69 19.62
CA GLY A 118 15.39 -1.06 20.33
C GLY A 118 14.05 -1.69 19.95
N ASP A 119 12.95 -0.95 20.05
CA ASP A 119 11.59 -1.44 19.71
C ASP A 119 11.21 -1.20 18.22
N ALA A 120 12.18 -0.86 17.38
CA ALA A 120 11.94 -0.24 16.07
C ALA A 120 11.87 -1.22 14.88
N CYS A 121 11.50 -2.49 15.08
CA CYS A 121 11.41 -3.45 13.97
C CYS A 121 10.17 -4.35 13.93
N GLY A 122 9.21 -4.10 14.83
CA GLY A 122 7.96 -4.86 14.91
C GLY A 122 7.12 -4.80 13.63
N HIS A 123 7.08 -3.66 12.95
CA HIS A 123 6.30 -3.57 11.73
C HIS A 123 6.96 -4.30 10.57
N TYR A 124 8.29 -4.19 10.43
CA TYR A 124 9.02 -4.95 9.41
C TYR A 124 8.83 -6.46 9.60
N THR A 125 9.06 -6.96 10.81
CA THR A 125 8.93 -8.39 11.11
C THR A 125 7.53 -8.92 10.81
N GLN A 126 6.48 -8.15 11.07
CA GLN A 126 5.12 -8.51 10.67
C GLN A 126 4.92 -8.50 9.14
N VAL A 127 5.46 -7.51 8.41
CA VAL A 127 5.35 -7.45 6.94
C VAL A 127 5.93 -8.71 6.30
N VAL A 128 7.08 -9.18 6.80
CA VAL A 128 7.78 -10.36 6.28
C VAL A 128 7.50 -11.65 7.04
N TRP A 129 6.49 -11.68 7.92
CA TRP A 129 6.17 -12.86 8.72
C TRP A 129 5.72 -14.03 7.84
N ARG A 130 6.47 -15.13 7.87
CA ARG A 130 6.31 -16.27 6.96
C ARG A 130 4.93 -16.89 7.03
N ASP A 131 4.39 -17.01 8.23
CA ASP A 131 3.14 -17.74 8.46
C ASP A 131 1.90 -16.91 8.16
N SER A 132 2.02 -15.57 8.06
CA SER A 132 0.93 -14.74 7.57
C SER A 132 0.74 -14.99 6.07
N VAL A 133 -0.47 -15.37 5.68
CA VAL A 133 -0.83 -15.72 4.29
C VAL A 133 -1.77 -14.67 3.69
N TYR A 134 -2.67 -14.16 4.50
CA TYR A 134 -3.68 -13.20 4.09
C TYR A 134 -3.39 -11.80 4.61
N LEU A 135 -3.68 -10.82 3.77
CA LEU A 135 -3.57 -9.40 4.08
C LEU A 135 -4.90 -8.70 3.83
N GLY A 136 -5.27 -7.79 4.72
CA GLY A 136 -6.35 -6.87 4.49
C GLY A 136 -6.06 -5.53 5.14
N CYS A 137 -6.18 -4.44 4.39
CA CYS A 137 -5.78 -3.12 4.85
C CYS A 137 -6.85 -2.06 4.61
N ALA A 138 -6.74 -0.95 5.32
CA ALA A 138 -7.53 0.25 5.11
C ALA A 138 -6.68 1.51 5.30
N ARG A 139 -7.03 2.55 4.55
CA ARG A 139 -6.51 3.92 4.71
C ARG A 139 -7.68 4.89 4.72
N LEU A 140 -7.84 5.65 5.79
CA LEU A 140 -8.93 6.62 5.94
C LEU A 140 -8.41 7.96 6.48
N LYS A 141 -9.04 9.07 6.08
CA LYS A 141 -8.68 10.40 6.56
C LYS A 141 -9.44 10.71 7.85
N CYS A 142 -8.71 10.98 8.93
CA CYS A 142 -9.26 11.40 10.21
C CYS A 142 -9.74 12.86 10.17
N ARG A 143 -10.60 13.22 11.12
CA ARG A 143 -11.19 14.56 11.25
C ARG A 143 -10.15 15.64 11.57
N ASN A 144 -9.04 15.26 12.19
CA ASN A 144 -7.89 16.14 12.47
C ASN A 144 -6.99 16.38 11.23
N GLY A 145 -7.35 15.83 10.06
CA GLY A 145 -6.62 16.00 8.80
C GLY A 145 -5.52 14.98 8.54
N TRP A 146 -5.20 14.12 9.51
CA TRP A 146 -4.24 13.03 9.36
C TRP A 146 -4.86 11.83 8.62
N TRP A 147 -4.00 10.97 8.09
CA TRP A 147 -4.38 9.68 7.53
C TRP A 147 -4.08 8.57 8.54
N PHE A 148 -5.06 7.72 8.78
CA PHE A 148 -4.90 6.47 9.53
C PHE A 148 -4.79 5.31 8.56
N VAL A 149 -3.78 4.47 8.74
CA VAL A 149 -3.56 3.25 7.98
C VAL A 149 -3.46 2.07 8.93
N ILE A 150 -4.17 1.00 8.59
CA ILE A 150 -4.08 -0.30 9.25
C ILE A 150 -3.94 -1.38 8.20
N CYS A 151 -3.03 -2.33 8.45
CA CYS A 151 -3.00 -3.62 7.78
C CYS A 151 -3.16 -4.73 8.81
N SER A 152 -4.08 -5.64 8.56
CA SER A 152 -4.31 -6.85 9.35
C SER A 152 -3.77 -8.08 8.61
N TYR A 153 -3.13 -8.97 9.35
CA TYR A 153 -2.43 -10.16 8.85
C TYR A 153 -3.04 -11.44 9.44
N ASP A 154 -3.26 -12.44 8.61
CA ASP A 154 -3.86 -13.71 9.04
C ASP A 154 -3.10 -14.92 8.43
N PRO A 155 -2.63 -15.87 9.25
CA PRO A 155 -2.47 -15.81 10.71
C PRO A 155 -1.66 -14.61 11.23
N PRO A 156 -1.84 -14.20 12.51
CA PRO A 156 -1.01 -13.18 13.16
C PRO A 156 0.46 -13.57 13.21
N GLY A 157 1.34 -12.57 13.18
CA GLY A 157 2.78 -12.75 13.33
C GLY A 157 3.33 -12.19 14.64
N ASN A 158 4.64 -11.95 14.66
CA ASN A 158 5.39 -11.37 15.79
C ASN A 158 5.28 -12.17 17.09
N TYR A 159 5.24 -13.50 17.00
CA TYR A 159 5.33 -14.37 18.17
C TYR A 159 6.71 -14.26 18.81
N VAL A 160 6.73 -14.03 20.13
CA VAL A 160 7.96 -13.86 20.90
C VAL A 160 8.82 -15.11 20.80
N GLY A 161 10.08 -14.94 20.37
CA GLY A 161 11.06 -16.01 20.22
C GLY A 161 11.01 -16.74 18.87
N GLU A 162 10.02 -16.46 18.04
CA GLU A 162 9.94 -16.98 16.67
C GLU A 162 10.59 -16.00 15.69
N ARG A 163 11.04 -16.54 14.55
CA ARG A 163 11.66 -15.76 13.48
C ARG A 163 10.63 -15.46 12.39
N PRO A 164 10.64 -14.25 11.83
CA PRO A 164 9.73 -13.88 10.74
C PRO A 164 10.01 -14.64 9.44
N TYR A 165 11.24 -15.11 9.21
CA TYR A 165 11.66 -15.89 8.04
C TYR A 165 12.86 -16.77 8.36
#